data_AF-A0A226DYX0-F1
#
_entry.id   AF-A0A226DYX0-F1
#
_cell.length_a   1.000
_cell.length_b   1.000
_cell.length_c   1.000
_cell.angle_alpha   90.00
_cell.angle_beta   90.00
_cell.angle_gamma   90.00
#
_symmetry.space_group_name_H-M   'P 1'
#
loop_
_entity.id
_entity.type
_entity.pdbx_description
1 polymer ?
#
loop_
_entity_poly.entity_id
_entity_poly.type
_entity_poly.pdbx_seq_one_letter_code
_entity_poly.pdbx_strand_id
1 'polypeptide(L)'
;MVHNPVFSKVEVEAALKQMPTFSDNAIDVADMDAFLQALGMDATKEQRDGYVTFFREVYNGKLPLDVCVASLGVINDTKELVRVHVAAIDKDNDGLIDESEFKAIFPFLLKHDPSYPRIEFDDFVKEADANKDGKVSVNEAVEWFCKHAKN
;
A
#
# COMPACT_ATOMS: atom_id res chain seq x y z
N MET A 1 5.57 16.80 -2.52
CA MET A 1 5.76 15.43 -2.02
C MET A 1 6.34 15.55 -0.63
N VAL A 2 5.66 14.99 0.38
CA VAL A 2 6.23 14.92 1.73
C VAL A 2 7.32 13.86 1.67
N HIS A 3 8.59 14.28 1.72
CA HIS A 3 9.71 13.33 1.80
C HIS A 3 9.88 12.90 3.25
N ASN A 4 9.14 11.84 3.63
CA ASN A 4 9.37 11.19 4.91
C ASN A 4 10.68 10.39 4.86
N PRO A 5 11.48 10.38 5.94
CA PRO A 5 12.68 9.57 5.98
C PRO A 5 12.32 8.08 5.86
N VAL A 6 13.20 7.29 5.26
CA VAL A 6 13.04 5.83 5.26
C VAL A 6 13.24 5.34 6.69
N PHE A 7 12.29 4.58 7.21
CA PHE A 7 12.36 4.06 8.57
C PHE A 7 12.90 2.62 8.57
N SER A 8 13.79 2.33 9.52
CA SER A 8 14.26 0.98 9.75
C SER A 8 13.19 0.14 10.48
N LYS A 9 13.27 -1.19 10.35
CA LYS A 9 12.40 -2.12 11.10
C LYS A 9 12.35 -1.81 12.59
N VAL A 10 13.49 -1.43 13.18
CA VAL A 10 13.61 -1.15 14.61
C VAL A 10 12.80 0.08 15.01
N GLU A 11 12.84 1.15 14.21
CA GLU A 11 12.08 2.38 14.48
C GLU A 11 10.57 2.15 14.37
N VAL A 12 10.14 1.46 13.30
CA VAL A 12 8.74 1.11 13.07
C VAL A 12 8.21 0.22 14.18
N GLU A 13 8.97 -0.81 14.56
CA GLU A 13 8.61 -1.73 15.65
C GLU A 13 8.55 -1.01 17.01
N ALA A 14 9.49 -0.10 17.28
CA ALA A 14 9.48 0.69 18.50
C ALA A 14 8.24 1.59 18.58
N ALA A 15 7.86 2.26 17.48
CA ALA A 15 6.66 3.07 17.41
C ALA A 15 5.39 2.23 17.59
N LEU A 16 5.29 1.07 16.92
CA LEU A 16 4.17 0.15 17.08
C LEU A 16 4.02 -0.34 18.52
N LYS A 17 5.12 -0.73 19.18
CA LYS A 17 5.10 -1.17 20.59
C LYS A 17 4.64 -0.11 21.58
N GLN A 18 4.72 1.18 21.22
CA GLN A 18 4.19 2.26 22.05
C GLN A 18 2.68 2.43 21.91
N MET A 19 2.05 1.81 20.91
CA MET A 19 0.62 1.97 20.64
C MET A 19 -0.22 1.11 21.60
N PRO A 20 -1.35 1.63 22.11
CA PRO A 20 -2.19 0.92 23.08
C PRO A 20 -2.88 -0.34 22.51
N THR A 21 -3.14 -0.40 21.21
CA THR A 21 -3.74 -1.56 20.53
C THR A 21 -2.71 -2.55 19.98
N PHE A 22 -1.41 -2.33 20.24
CA PHE A 22 -0.37 -3.24 19.78
C PHE A 22 -0.53 -4.64 20.35
N SER A 23 -0.82 -5.59 19.47
CA SER A 23 -1.05 -6.98 19.79
C SER A 23 -0.68 -7.85 18.60
N ASP A 24 -0.01 -8.98 18.86
CA ASP A 24 0.40 -9.96 17.83
C ASP A 24 1.17 -9.30 16.65
N ASN A 25 2.14 -8.44 16.97
CA ASN A 25 2.89 -7.67 15.98
C ASN A 25 2.00 -6.86 15.01
N ALA A 26 0.82 -6.41 15.44
CA ALA A 26 -0.07 -5.55 14.68
C ALA A 26 -0.71 -4.48 15.58
N ILE A 27 -1.12 -3.35 15.01
CA ILE A 27 -1.98 -2.36 15.69
C ILE A 27 -3.33 -2.28 14.99
N ASP A 28 -4.33 -1.71 15.65
CA ASP A 28 -5.60 -1.37 15.00
C ASP A 28 -5.46 -0.05 14.22
N VAL A 29 -6.24 0.12 13.15
CA VAL A 29 -6.36 1.40 12.42
C VAL A 29 -6.71 2.58 13.33
N ALA A 30 -7.31 2.33 14.49
CA ALA A 30 -7.58 3.34 15.51
C ALA A 30 -6.30 4.05 16.01
N ASP A 31 -5.17 3.34 16.10
CA ASP A 31 -3.90 3.88 16.58
C ASP A 31 -3.00 4.40 15.45
N MET A 32 -3.46 4.36 14.19
CA MET A 32 -2.65 4.78 13.05
C MET A 32 -2.21 6.25 13.17
N ASP A 33 -3.07 7.13 13.71
CA ASP A 33 -2.73 8.55 13.90
C ASP A 33 -1.61 8.74 14.92
N ALA A 34 -1.71 8.05 16.07
CA ALA A 34 -0.69 8.05 17.11
C ALA A 34 0.62 7.41 16.60
N PHE A 35 0.52 6.38 15.77
CA PHE A 35 1.66 5.70 15.16
C PHE A 35 2.41 6.61 14.18
N LEU A 36 1.70 7.28 13.26
CA LEU A 36 2.32 8.26 12.35
C LEU A 36 2.94 9.43 13.12
N GLN A 37 2.27 9.89 14.18
CA GLN A 37 2.80 10.95 15.04
C GLN A 37 4.06 10.52 15.80
N ALA A 38 4.11 9.28 16.28
CA ALA A 38 5.28 8.71 16.96
C ALA A 38 6.49 8.60 16.01
N LEU A 39 6.26 8.30 14.74
CA LEU A 39 7.27 8.30 13.70
C LEU A 39 7.63 9.69 13.18
N GLY A 40 6.89 10.74 13.57
CA GLY A 40 7.08 12.10 13.06
C GLY A 40 6.78 12.24 11.56
N MET A 41 5.95 11.35 11.02
CA MET A 41 5.53 11.39 9.62
C MET A 41 4.41 12.41 9.42
N ASP A 42 4.55 13.26 8.43
CA ASP A 42 3.46 14.13 8.00
C ASP A 42 2.67 13.44 6.88
N ALA A 43 1.41 13.09 7.15
CA ALA A 43 0.52 12.49 6.17
C ALA A 43 -0.76 13.32 6.05
N THR A 44 -1.16 13.61 4.82
CA THR A 44 -2.40 14.35 4.58
C THR A 44 -3.60 13.55 5.05
N LYS A 45 -4.73 14.23 5.31
CA LYS A 45 -5.97 13.57 5.71
C LYS A 45 -6.44 12.56 4.65
N GLU A 46 -6.22 12.86 3.37
CA GLU A 46 -6.57 11.99 2.25
C GLU A 46 -5.70 10.73 2.20
N GLN A 47 -4.38 10.87 2.41
CA GLN A 47 -3.47 9.73 2.51
C GLN A 47 -3.85 8.84 3.69
N ARG A 48 -4.09 9.42 4.87
CA ARG A 48 -4.54 8.70 6.07
C ARG A 48 -5.83 7.92 5.82
N ASP A 49 -6.84 8.57 5.24
CA ASP A 49 -8.11 7.93 4.90
C ASP A 49 -7.93 6.78 3.90
N GLY A 50 -7.01 6.95 2.94
CA GLY A 50 -6.54 5.88 2.06
C GLY A 50 -6.00 4.68 2.84
N TYR A 51 -5.00 4.90 3.70
CA TYR A 51 -4.39 3.83 4.51
C TYR A 51 -5.42 3.14 5.41
N VAL A 52 -6.27 3.89 6.11
CA VAL A 52 -7.32 3.31 6.97
C VAL A 52 -8.27 2.42 6.17
N THR A 53 -8.70 2.88 5.00
CA THR A 53 -9.59 2.10 4.11
C THR A 53 -8.87 0.84 3.64
N PHE A 54 -7.63 0.96 3.17
CA PHE A 54 -6.81 -0.15 2.72
C PHE A 54 -6.66 -1.22 3.81
N PHE A 55 -6.21 -0.85 5.01
CA PHE A 55 -6.05 -1.80 6.11
C PHE A 55 -7.40 -2.39 6.57
N ARG A 56 -8.51 -1.66 6.47
CA ARG A 56 -9.85 -2.19 6.76
C ARG A 56 -10.29 -3.25 5.75
N GLU A 57 -10.10 -3.02 4.46
CA GLU A 57 -10.54 -3.95 3.41
C GLU A 57 -9.59 -5.14 3.25
N VAL A 58 -8.29 -4.92 3.43
CA VAL A 58 -7.25 -5.94 3.23
C VAL A 58 -6.99 -6.74 4.50
N TYR A 59 -6.77 -6.06 5.63
CA TYR A 59 -6.34 -6.66 6.90
C TYR A 59 -7.39 -6.57 8.01
N ASN A 60 -8.67 -6.36 7.66
CA ASN A 60 -9.78 -6.27 8.60
C ASN A 60 -9.55 -5.23 9.73
N GLY A 61 -8.89 -4.12 9.38
CA GLY A 61 -8.60 -3.00 10.28
C GLY A 61 -7.33 -3.16 11.10
N LYS A 62 -6.51 -4.17 10.80
CA LYS A 62 -5.22 -4.39 11.47
C LYS A 62 -4.07 -3.91 10.59
N LEU A 63 -3.06 -3.30 11.20
CA LEU A 63 -1.81 -2.92 10.58
C LEU A 63 -0.72 -3.87 11.06
N PRO A 64 -0.42 -4.94 10.31
CA PRO A 64 0.68 -5.83 10.66
C PRO A 64 2.03 -5.12 10.53
N LEU A 65 2.91 -5.36 11.50
CA LEU A 65 4.26 -4.81 11.61
C LEU A 65 5.04 -5.01 10.31
N ASP A 66 4.99 -6.21 9.73
CA ASP A 66 5.75 -6.51 8.52
C ASP A 66 5.34 -5.63 7.33
N VAL A 67 4.05 -5.32 7.19
CA VAL A 67 3.56 -4.43 6.13
C VAL A 67 3.95 -2.98 6.42
N CYS A 68 3.82 -2.52 7.68
CA CYS A 68 4.29 -1.19 8.06
C CYS A 68 5.79 -1.03 7.81
N VAL A 69 6.60 -2.02 8.19
CA VAL A 69 8.05 -2.02 7.99
C VAL A 69 8.39 -2.02 6.50
N ALA A 70 7.72 -2.87 5.71
CA ALA A 70 7.93 -2.93 4.27
C ALA A 70 7.58 -1.59 3.61
N SER A 71 6.41 -1.03 3.87
CA SER A 71 5.95 0.23 3.27
C SER A 71 6.81 1.42 3.69
N LEU A 72 7.15 1.54 4.98
CA LEU A 72 7.95 2.64 5.50
C LEU A 72 9.44 2.52 5.14
N GLY A 73 9.92 1.30 4.93
CA GLY A 73 11.27 1.00 4.44
C GLY A 73 11.49 1.39 2.98
N VAL A 74 10.42 1.60 2.22
CA VAL A 74 10.47 1.95 0.79
C VAL A 74 9.65 3.19 0.47
N ILE A 75 9.30 4.00 1.47
CA ILE A 75 8.41 5.17 1.31
C ILE A 75 8.88 6.21 0.29
N ASN A 76 10.19 6.26 0.01
CA ASN A 76 10.78 7.15 -1.00
C ASN A 76 10.94 6.49 -2.38
N ASP A 77 10.66 5.19 -2.50
CA ASP A 77 10.69 4.44 -3.75
C ASP A 77 9.26 4.07 -4.15
N THR A 78 8.69 4.83 -5.09
CA THR A 78 7.33 4.60 -5.58
C THR A 78 7.15 3.17 -6.11
N LYS A 79 8.16 2.60 -6.77
CA LYS A 79 8.06 1.26 -7.36
C LYS A 79 7.95 0.20 -6.28
N GLU A 80 8.85 0.25 -5.31
CA GLU A 80 8.84 -0.71 -4.22
C GLU A 80 7.63 -0.47 -3.29
N LEU A 81 7.20 0.78 -3.09
CA LEU A 81 5.98 1.10 -2.33
C LEU A 81 4.74 0.48 -2.99
N VAL A 82 4.56 0.67 -4.30
CA VAL A 82 3.46 0.04 -5.04
C VAL A 82 3.58 -1.47 -4.94
N ARG A 83 4.78 -2.04 -5.08
CA ARG A 83 5.00 -3.48 -4.93
C ARG A 83 4.55 -4.02 -3.58
N VAL A 84 4.90 -3.34 -2.48
CA VAL A 84 4.47 -3.74 -1.14
C VAL A 84 2.95 -3.71 -1.01
N HIS A 85 2.29 -2.67 -1.52
CA HIS A 85 0.83 -2.56 -1.41
C HIS A 85 0.08 -3.54 -2.31
N VAL A 86 0.59 -3.78 -3.52
CA VAL A 86 0.02 -4.75 -4.46
C VAL A 86 0.21 -6.17 -3.92
N ALA A 87 1.39 -6.50 -3.38
CA ALA A 87 1.61 -7.80 -2.72
C ALA A 87 0.82 -7.94 -1.41
N ALA A 88 0.49 -6.83 -0.74
CA ALA A 88 -0.33 -6.86 0.46
C ALA A 88 -1.81 -7.13 0.16
N ILE A 89 -2.29 -6.74 -1.03
CA ILE A 89 -3.68 -7.00 -1.43
C ILE A 89 -3.92 -8.37 -2.04
N ASP A 90 -2.87 -8.97 -2.61
CA ASP A 90 -2.81 -10.36 -3.07
C ASP A 90 -3.08 -11.32 -1.88
N LYS A 91 -4.36 -11.59 -1.63
CA LYS A 91 -4.82 -12.29 -0.42
C LYS A 91 -4.57 -13.77 -0.50
N ASP A 92 -4.71 -14.35 -1.69
CA ASP A 92 -4.46 -15.77 -1.92
C ASP A 92 -2.98 -16.07 -2.15
N ASN A 93 -2.13 -15.03 -2.22
CA ASN A 93 -0.69 -15.12 -2.47
C ASN A 93 -0.42 -15.93 -3.75
N ASP A 94 -1.32 -15.84 -4.72
CA ASP A 94 -1.16 -16.50 -6.02
C ASP A 94 -0.25 -15.69 -6.96
N GLY A 95 0.11 -14.46 -6.56
CA GLY A 95 0.97 -13.56 -7.30
C GLY A 95 0.27 -12.83 -8.44
N LEU A 96 -1.05 -12.91 -8.52
CA LEU A 96 -1.92 -12.33 -9.52
C LEU A 96 -2.86 -11.31 -8.87
N ILE A 97 -3.43 -10.43 -9.68
CA ILE A 97 -4.36 -9.40 -9.25
C ILE A 97 -5.71 -9.64 -9.92
N ASP A 98 -6.72 -9.91 -9.10
CA ASP A 98 -8.10 -10.07 -9.57
C ASP A 98 -8.88 -8.74 -9.57
N GLU A 99 -10.09 -8.74 -10.15
CA GLU A 99 -10.93 -7.55 -10.27
C GLU A 99 -11.26 -6.92 -8.90
N SER A 100 -11.49 -7.75 -7.89
CA SER A 100 -11.81 -7.34 -6.53
C SER A 100 -10.62 -6.66 -5.87
N GLU A 101 -9.43 -7.24 -6.03
CA GLU A 101 -8.18 -6.69 -5.51
C GLU A 101 -7.82 -5.39 -6.22
N PHE A 102 -7.96 -5.33 -7.54
CA PHE A 102 -7.77 -4.10 -8.31
C PHE A 102 -8.69 -2.98 -7.81
N LYS A 103 -9.99 -3.25 -7.63
CA LYS A 103 -10.97 -2.25 -7.17
C LYS A 103 -10.68 -1.74 -5.75
N ALA A 104 -10.03 -2.53 -4.92
CA ALA A 104 -9.65 -2.13 -3.57
C ALA A 104 -8.31 -1.34 -3.55
N ILE A 105 -7.31 -1.72 -4.35
CA ILE A 105 -6.01 -1.02 -4.38
C ILE A 105 -6.02 0.25 -5.23
N PHE A 106 -6.79 0.29 -6.31
CA PHE A 106 -6.75 1.37 -7.29
C PHE A 106 -7.16 2.74 -6.71
N PRO A 107 -8.25 2.88 -5.92
CA PRO A 107 -8.59 4.13 -5.24
C PRO A 107 -7.52 4.56 -4.24
N PHE A 108 -6.87 3.60 -3.57
CA PHE A 108 -5.78 3.88 -2.64
C PHE A 108 -4.56 4.47 -3.38
N LEU A 109 -4.15 3.85 -4.49
CA LEU A 109 -3.05 4.34 -5.32
C LEU A 109 -3.36 5.71 -5.92
N LEU A 110 -4.59 5.95 -6.38
CA LEU A 110 -5.04 7.26 -6.87
C LEU A 110 -4.99 8.36 -5.79
N LYS A 111 -5.26 8.03 -4.52
CA LYS A 111 -5.12 8.99 -3.40
C LYS A 111 -3.64 9.33 -3.16
N HIS A 112 -2.73 8.39 -3.41
CA HIS A 112 -1.30 8.61 -3.26
C HIS A 112 -0.69 9.37 -4.45
N ASP A 113 -1.06 8.98 -5.66
CA ASP A 113 -0.69 9.67 -6.89
C ASP A 113 -1.93 9.86 -7.78
N PRO A 114 -2.50 11.08 -7.82
CA PRO A 114 -3.67 11.39 -8.64
C PRO A 114 -3.33 11.42 -10.15
N SER A 115 -2.08 11.18 -10.53
CA SER A 115 -1.65 11.11 -11.94
C SER A 115 -2.07 9.82 -12.62
N TYR A 116 -2.40 8.76 -11.87
CA TYR A 116 -2.82 7.50 -12.47
C TYR A 116 -4.08 7.70 -13.33
N PRO A 117 -4.12 7.12 -14.54
CA PRO A 117 -5.29 7.23 -15.40
C PRO A 117 -6.43 6.43 -14.79
N ARG A 118 -7.64 6.99 -14.79
CA ARG A 118 -8.85 6.30 -14.30
C ARG A 118 -9.32 5.31 -15.36
N ILE A 119 -8.92 4.05 -15.20
CA ILE A 119 -9.27 2.94 -16.09
C ILE A 119 -10.03 1.87 -15.31
N GLU A 120 -10.83 1.08 -16.02
CA GLU A 120 -11.51 -0.08 -15.47
C GLU A 120 -10.57 -1.31 -15.45
N PHE A 121 -10.93 -2.33 -14.69
CA PHE A 121 -10.13 -3.56 -14.58
C PHE A 121 -9.87 -4.21 -15.95
N ASP A 122 -10.88 -4.27 -16.83
CA ASP A 122 -10.72 -4.81 -18.19
C ASP A 122 -9.64 -4.10 -19.02
N ASP A 123 -9.56 -2.77 -18.91
CA ASP A 123 -8.56 -1.99 -19.64
C ASP A 123 -7.19 -2.09 -18.97
N PHE A 124 -7.17 -2.13 -17.63
CA PHE A 124 -5.96 -2.39 -16.87
C PHE A 124 -5.34 -3.73 -17.24
N VAL A 125 -6.14 -4.80 -17.29
CA VAL A 125 -5.68 -6.13 -17.70
C VAL A 125 -5.12 -6.07 -19.12
N LYS A 126 -5.84 -5.48 -20.09
CA LYS A 126 -5.35 -5.39 -21.48
C LYS A 126 -4.02 -4.65 -21.62
N GLU A 127 -3.76 -3.66 -20.77
CA GLU A 127 -2.54 -2.86 -20.82
C GLU A 127 -1.39 -3.43 -20.00
N ALA A 128 -1.69 -4.06 -18.85
CA ALA A 128 -0.71 -4.59 -17.91
C ALA A 128 -0.32 -6.05 -18.23
N ASP A 129 -1.23 -6.84 -18.78
CA ASP A 129 -1.03 -8.24 -19.19
C ASP A 129 -0.03 -8.32 -20.37
N ALA A 130 1.26 -8.34 -20.04
CA ALA A 130 2.35 -8.37 -21.00
C ALA A 130 2.56 -9.78 -21.56
N ASN A 131 2.31 -10.79 -20.73
CA ASN A 131 2.49 -12.19 -21.07
C ASN A 131 1.28 -12.79 -21.86
N LYS A 132 0.15 -12.07 -21.88
CA LYS A 132 -1.12 -12.44 -22.53
C LYS A 132 -1.77 -13.70 -21.97
N ASP A 133 -1.64 -13.92 -20.67
CA ASP A 133 -2.28 -15.03 -19.97
C ASP A 133 -3.72 -14.71 -19.52
N GLY A 134 -4.17 -13.47 -19.71
CA GLY A 134 -5.48 -12.99 -19.33
C GLY A 134 -5.60 -12.58 -17.86
N LYS A 135 -4.48 -12.54 -17.14
CA LYS A 135 -4.36 -12.10 -15.75
C LYS A 135 -3.24 -11.06 -15.65
N VAL A 136 -3.17 -10.39 -14.51
CA VAL A 136 -2.10 -9.43 -14.24
C VAL A 136 -1.34 -9.88 -13.02
N SER A 137 -0.06 -10.18 -13.19
CA SER A 137 0.82 -10.53 -12.07
C SER A 137 1.14 -9.29 -11.23
N VAL A 138 1.50 -9.46 -9.96
CA VAL A 138 1.98 -8.36 -9.10
C VAL A 138 3.09 -7.55 -9.78
N ASN A 139 4.03 -8.23 -10.45
CA ASN A 139 5.10 -7.56 -11.18
C ASN A 139 4.58 -6.72 -12.35
N GLU A 140 3.63 -7.25 -13.13
CA GLU A 140 3.03 -6.56 -14.28
C GLU A 140 2.22 -5.34 -13.82
N ALA A 141 1.44 -5.48 -12.75
CA ALA A 141 0.74 -4.38 -12.11
C ALA A 141 1.72 -3.27 -11.69
N VAL A 142 2.78 -3.63 -10.97
CA VAL A 142 3.81 -2.68 -10.52
C VAL A 142 4.48 -1.97 -11.70
N GLU A 143 4.84 -2.69 -12.76
CA GLU A 143 5.41 -2.07 -13.96
C GLU A 143 4.44 -1.12 -14.65
N TRP A 144 3.16 -1.51 -14.75
CA TRP A 144 2.12 -0.67 -15.32
C TRP A 144 1.93 0.61 -14.50
N PHE A 145 1.85 0.50 -13.17
CA PHE A 145 1.77 1.66 -12.29
C PHE A 145 3.03 2.53 -12.40
N CYS A 146 4.23 1.98 -12.30
CA CYS A 146 5.46 2.77 -12.47
C CYS A 146 5.56 3.50 -13.81
N LYS A 147 5.04 2.91 -14.88
CA LYS A 147 5.00 3.53 -16.21
C LYS A 147 4.03 4.73 -16.28
N HIS A 148 2.95 4.69 -15.49
CA HIS A 148 1.91 5.72 -15.47
C HIS A 148 2.07 6.73 -14.31
N ALA A 149 2.87 6.40 -13.30
CA ALA A 149 3.30 7.33 -12.26
C ALA A 149 4.11 8.45 -12.92
N LYS A 150 3.78 9.72 -12.60
CA LYS A 150 4.58 10.85 -13.08
C LYS A 150 5.86 10.93 -12.24
N ASN A 151 7.00 10.73 -12.88
CA ASN A 151 8.31 11.15 -12.36
C ASN A 151 8.31 12.64 -11.98
#